data_AF-A0A382T0D6-F1
#
_entry.id   AF-A0A382T0D6-F1
#
_cell.length_a   1.000
_cell.length_b   1.000
_cell.length_c   1.000
_cell.angle_alpha   90.00
_cell.angle_beta   90.00
_cell.angle_gamma   90.00
#
_symmetry.space_group_name_H-M   'P 1'
#
loop_
_entity.id
_entity.type
_entity.pdbx_description
1 polymer ?
#
loop_
_entity_poly.entity_id
_entity_poly.type
_entity_poly.pdbx_seq_one_letter_code
_entity_poly.pdbx_strand_id
1 'polypeptide(L)'
;MNEKEEKLLKALEDYYDDKDKNRIHVPGKDIIQHAGPYLRKEEFVAAITTLLKEWMVQGENAQKFEKEFCQLMGQPYGVVTNSGSSANLLMLA
;
A
#
# COMPACT_ATOMS: atom_id res chain seq x y z
N MET A 1 10.89 -8.69 -15.35
CA MET A 1 10.95 -9.58 -14.18
C MET A 1 11.58 -10.88 -14.63
N ASN A 2 12.45 -11.46 -13.83
CA ASN A 2 13.01 -12.79 -14.14
C ASN A 2 12.12 -13.89 -13.56
N GLU A 3 12.35 -15.14 -14.00
CA GLU A 3 11.55 -16.30 -13.59
C GLU A 3 11.53 -16.52 -12.06
N LYS A 4 12.61 -16.16 -11.34
CA LYS A 4 12.67 -16.30 -9.89
C LYS A 4 11.77 -15.28 -9.18
N GLU A 5 11.75 -14.05 -9.66
CA GLU A 5 10.88 -12.98 -9.14
C GLU A 5 9.40 -13.32 -9.36
N GLU A 6 9.06 -13.84 -10.55
CA GLU A 6 7.67 -14.26 -10.85
C GLU A 6 7.21 -15.39 -9.92
N LYS A 7 8.06 -16.40 -9.69
CA LYS A 7 7.77 -17.48 -8.74
C LYS A 7 7.59 -16.96 -7.30
N LEU A 8 8.41 -16.01 -6.88
CA LEU A 8 8.31 -15.39 -5.55
C LEU A 8 6.97 -14.66 -5.39
N LEU A 9 6.62 -13.78 -6.33
CA LEU A 9 5.40 -13.00 -6.25
C LEU A 9 4.15 -13.88 -6.30
N LYS A 10 4.17 -14.95 -7.11
CA LYS A 10 3.08 -15.93 -7.12
C LYS A 10 2.91 -16.65 -5.79
N ALA A 11 4.00 -17.09 -5.17
CA ALA A 11 3.93 -17.72 -3.85
C ALA A 11 3.42 -16.75 -2.77
N LEU A 12 3.78 -15.46 -2.89
CA LEU A 12 3.26 -14.40 -2.01
C LEU A 12 1.76 -14.19 -2.21
N GLU A 13 1.30 -14.17 -3.46
CA GLU A 13 -0.11 -14.06 -3.81
C GLU A 13 -0.92 -15.21 -3.22
N ASP A 14 -0.48 -16.45 -3.44
CA ASP A 14 -1.13 -17.66 -2.92
C ASP A 14 -1.22 -17.62 -1.38
N TYR A 15 -0.14 -17.21 -0.69
CA TYR A 15 -0.12 -17.08 0.76
C TYR A 15 -1.14 -16.06 1.28
N TYR A 16 -1.24 -14.88 0.65
CA TYR A 16 -2.17 -13.85 1.09
C TYR A 16 -3.61 -14.15 0.69
N ASP A 17 -3.85 -14.82 -0.44
CA ASP A 17 -5.19 -15.28 -0.79
C ASP A 17 -5.77 -16.22 0.29
N ASP A 18 -4.96 -17.15 0.79
CA ASP A 18 -5.39 -18.05 1.86
C ASP A 18 -5.50 -17.32 3.21
N LYS A 19 -4.58 -16.41 3.51
CA LYS A 19 -4.66 -15.59 4.74
C LYS A 19 -5.91 -14.70 4.75
N ASP A 20 -6.23 -14.06 3.62
CA ASP A 20 -7.36 -13.15 3.49
C ASP A 20 -8.71 -13.90 3.49
N LYS A 21 -8.80 -15.08 2.86
CA LYS A 21 -9.98 -15.97 2.96
C LYS A 21 -10.29 -16.36 4.40
N ASN A 22 -9.25 -16.54 5.21
CA ASN A 22 -9.37 -16.95 6.61
C ASN A 22 -9.56 -15.76 7.58
N ARG A 23 -9.71 -14.53 7.07
CA ARG A 23 -9.93 -13.32 7.88
C ARG A 23 -11.39 -13.20 8.32
N ILE A 24 -11.79 -14.07 9.24
CA ILE A 24 -13.16 -14.17 9.77
C ILE A 24 -13.25 -13.42 11.10
N HIS A 25 -14.35 -12.69 11.31
CA HIS A 25 -14.70 -12.08 12.60
C HIS A 25 -15.78 -12.91 13.28
N VAL A 26 -15.59 -13.23 14.56
CA VAL A 26 -16.51 -13.98 15.41
C VAL A 26 -17.15 -13.04 16.44
N PRO A 27 -18.46 -12.73 16.30
CA PRO A 27 -19.18 -11.88 17.24
C PRO A 27 -19.10 -12.40 18.68
N GLY A 28 -18.89 -11.49 19.63
CA GLY A 28 -18.77 -11.83 21.05
C GLY A 28 -17.45 -12.46 21.47
N LYS A 29 -16.53 -12.72 20.51
CA LYS A 29 -15.18 -13.23 20.78
C LYS A 29 -14.11 -12.26 20.31
N ASP A 30 -14.18 -11.83 19.06
CA ASP A 30 -13.13 -11.02 18.45
C ASP A 30 -13.32 -9.53 18.76
N ILE A 31 -12.20 -8.83 18.95
CA ILE A 31 -12.20 -7.40 19.24
C ILE A 31 -12.61 -6.63 17.97
N ILE A 32 -13.52 -5.68 18.13
CA ILE A 32 -13.83 -4.69 17.09
C ILE A 32 -12.74 -3.61 17.12
N GLN A 33 -11.88 -3.61 16.11
CA GLN A 33 -10.86 -2.58 15.94
C GLN A 33 -11.52 -1.29 15.43
N HIS A 34 -11.37 -0.19 16.18
CA HIS A 34 -11.88 1.13 15.77
C HIS A 34 -11.00 1.79 14.70
N ALA A 35 -9.74 1.39 14.61
CA ALA A 35 -8.76 1.87 13.63
C ALA A 35 -7.66 0.81 13.43
N GLY A 36 -6.90 0.95 12.35
CA GLY A 36 -5.77 0.09 12.03
C GLY A 36 -5.67 -0.21 10.54
N PRO A 37 -4.51 -0.69 10.06
CA PRO A 37 -4.32 -0.97 8.65
C PRO A 37 -5.17 -2.17 8.22
N TYR A 38 -5.88 -2.01 7.10
CA TYR A 38 -6.57 -3.10 6.42
C TYR A 38 -5.86 -3.39 5.10
N LEU A 39 -4.74 -4.10 5.20
CA LEU A 39 -3.95 -4.53 4.05
C LEU A 39 -4.45 -5.89 3.56
N ARG A 40 -4.41 -6.06 2.25
CA ARG A 40 -4.68 -7.28 1.51
C ARG A 40 -3.47 -7.64 0.65
N LYS A 41 -3.58 -8.74 -0.07
CA LYS A 41 -2.59 -9.24 -1.03
C LYS A 41 -1.93 -8.14 -1.87
N GLU A 42 -2.73 -7.21 -2.41
CA GLU A 42 -2.28 -6.19 -3.35
C GLU A 42 -1.18 -5.29 -2.74
N GLU A 43 -1.33 -4.87 -1.48
CA GLU A 43 -0.33 -4.02 -0.82
C GLU A 43 1.00 -4.75 -0.61
N PHE A 44 0.96 -6.04 -0.26
CA PHE A 44 2.19 -6.82 -0.06
C PHE A 44 2.89 -7.12 -1.38
N VAL A 45 2.15 -7.46 -2.43
CA VAL A 45 2.72 -7.67 -3.78
C VAL A 45 3.39 -6.39 -4.28
N ALA A 46 2.73 -5.24 -4.13
CA ALA A 46 3.28 -3.94 -4.54
C ALA A 46 4.54 -3.58 -3.74
N ALA A 47 4.54 -3.79 -2.42
CA ALA A 47 5.67 -3.52 -1.56
C ALA A 47 6.87 -4.40 -1.92
N ILE A 48 6.69 -5.73 -2.01
CA ILE A 48 7.77 -6.66 -2.34
C ILE A 48 8.30 -6.42 -3.76
N THR A 49 7.41 -6.12 -4.72
CA THR A 49 7.84 -5.75 -6.08
C THR A 49 8.71 -4.49 -6.07
N THR A 50 8.40 -3.51 -5.22
CA THR A 50 9.23 -2.30 -5.05
C THR A 50 10.59 -2.65 -4.44
N LEU A 51 10.63 -3.52 -3.43
CA LEU A 51 11.89 -3.99 -2.84
C LEU A 51 12.78 -4.71 -3.86
N LEU A 52 12.20 -5.57 -4.71
CA LEU A 52 12.94 -6.29 -5.75
C LEU A 52 13.52 -5.35 -6.83
N LYS A 53 12.91 -4.18 -7.03
CA LYS A 53 13.43 -3.13 -7.92
C LYS A 53 14.53 -2.30 -7.30
N GLU A 54 14.77 -2.43 -5.99
CA GLU A 54 15.79 -1.71 -5.21
C GLU A 54 15.68 -0.17 -5.24
N TRP A 55 14.58 0.37 -5.79
CA TRP A 55 14.30 1.80 -5.80
C TRP A 55 13.49 2.20 -4.57
N MET A 56 14.21 2.57 -3.51
CA MET A 56 13.65 2.81 -2.17
C MET A 56 13.34 4.28 -1.87
N VAL A 57 13.47 5.17 -2.86
CA VAL A 57 13.18 6.60 -2.74
C VAL A 57 11.93 6.96 -3.55
N GLN A 58 11.41 8.16 -3.34
CA GLN A 58 10.28 8.68 -4.13
C GLN A 58 10.61 8.59 -5.63
N GLY A 59 9.68 8.05 -6.42
CA GLY A 59 9.89 7.75 -7.83
C GLY A 59 8.58 7.48 -8.55
N GLU A 60 8.60 6.61 -9.56
CA GLU A 60 7.46 6.31 -10.43
C GLU A 60 6.17 5.97 -9.66
N ASN A 61 6.27 5.10 -8.64
CA ASN A 61 5.10 4.72 -7.84
C ASN A 61 4.47 5.91 -7.09
N ALA A 62 5.30 6.83 -6.59
CA ALA A 62 4.83 8.02 -5.90
C ALA A 62 4.18 9.01 -6.87
N GLN A 63 4.79 9.24 -8.05
CA GLN A 63 4.20 10.09 -9.09
C GLN A 63 2.87 9.56 -9.60
N LYS A 64 2.77 8.23 -9.76
CA LYS A 64 1.51 7.55 -10.11
C LYS A 64 0.46 7.77 -9.01
N PHE A 65 0.82 7.56 -7.75
CA PHE A 65 -0.08 7.79 -6.62
C PHE A 65 -0.54 9.25 -6.55
N GLU A 66 0.37 10.22 -6.65
CA GLU A 66 0.05 11.66 -6.64
C GLU A 66 -0.98 11.99 -7.72
N LYS A 67 -0.78 11.51 -8.95
CA LYS A 67 -1.71 11.74 -10.06
C LYS A 67 -3.09 11.14 -9.79
N GLU A 68 -3.14 9.86 -9.42
CA GLU A 68 -4.41 9.14 -9.18
C GLU A 68 -5.16 9.72 -7.97
N PHE A 69 -4.43 10.01 -6.89
CA PHE A 69 -4.99 10.58 -5.67
C PHE A 69 -5.51 12.01 -5.89
N CYS A 70 -4.79 12.85 -6.62
CA CYS A 70 -5.27 14.20 -6.95
C CYS A 70 -6.56 14.16 -7.78
N GLN A 71 -6.64 13.26 -8.76
CA GLN A 71 -7.86 13.05 -9.54
C GLN A 71 -9.03 12.61 -8.66
N LEU A 72 -8.79 11.66 -7.74
CA LEU A 72 -9.80 11.20 -6.78
C LEU A 72 -10.31 12.35 -5.88
N MET A 73 -9.42 13.25 -5.48
CA MET A 73 -9.75 14.40 -4.61
C MET A 73 -10.24 15.64 -5.36
N GLY A 74 -10.31 15.59 -6.70
CA GLY A 74 -10.68 16.74 -7.53
C GLY A 74 -9.68 17.91 -7.46
N GLN A 75 -8.41 17.61 -7.20
CA GLN A 75 -7.34 18.60 -7.09
C GLN A 75 -6.44 18.60 -8.34
N PRO A 76 -5.95 19.76 -8.79
CA PRO A 76 -5.07 19.84 -9.96
C PRO A 76 -3.64 19.37 -9.67
N TYR A 77 -3.19 19.48 -8.42
CA TYR A 77 -1.83 19.16 -7.99
C TYR A 77 -1.82 18.57 -6.58
N GLY A 78 -0.77 17.82 -6.27
CA GLY A 78 -0.52 17.27 -4.95
C GLY A 78 0.85 16.62 -4.90
N VAL A 79 1.40 16.56 -3.70
CA VAL A 79 2.72 16.00 -3.43
C VAL A 79 2.63 15.06 -2.23
N VAL A 80 3.20 13.86 -2.34
CA VAL A 80 3.31 12.97 -1.18
C VAL A 80 4.45 13.42 -0.28
N THR A 81 4.26 13.23 1.02
CA THR A 81 5.28 13.46 2.04
C THR A 81 5.19 12.36 3.08
N ASN A 82 6.18 12.27 3.97
CA ASN A 82 6.33 11.14 4.89
C ASN A 82 5.28 11.08 6.01
N SER A 83 4.48 12.13 6.24
CA SER A 83 3.40 12.12 7.23
C SER A 83 2.38 13.24 6.99
N GLY A 84 1.18 13.10 7.59
CA GLY A 84 0.19 14.18 7.59
C GLY A 84 0.67 15.45 8.30
N SER A 85 1.48 15.32 9.36
CA SER A 85 2.07 16.48 10.05
C SER A 85 3.04 17.24 9.14
N SER A 86 3.84 16.55 8.34
CA SER A 86 4.71 17.17 7.34
C SER A 86 3.92 17.87 6.24
N ALA A 87 2.76 17.33 5.85
CA ALA A 87 1.87 17.98 4.89
C ALA A 87 1.32 19.30 5.45
N ASN A 88 0.90 19.32 6.71
CA ASN A 88 0.48 20.54 7.38
C ASN A 88 1.62 21.57 7.49
N LEU A 89 2.84 21.11 7.77
CA LEU A 89 4.00 22.00 7.80
C LEU A 89 4.26 22.63 6.42
N LEU A 90 4.28 21.82 5.36
CA LEU A 90 4.49 22.28 3.98
C LEU A 90 3.38 23.23 3.49
N MET A 91 2.15 23.06 4.01
CA MET A 91 1.03 23.95 3.69
C MET A 91 1.20 25.35 4.28
N LEU A 92 1.87 25.47 5.44
CA LEU A 92 2.02 26.73 6.18
C LEU A 92 3.32 27.48 5.87
N ALA A 93 4.36 26.75 5.47
CA ALA A 93 5.73 27.26 5.31
C ALA A 93 5.96 28.00 3.99
#